data_AF-A0A855Y1T1-F1
#
_entry.id   AF-A0A855Y1T1-F1
#
_cell.length_a   1.000
_cell.length_b   1.000
_cell.length_c   1.000
_cell.angle_alpha   90.00
_cell.angle_beta   90.00
_cell.angle_gamma   90.00
#
_symmetry.space_group_name_H-M   'P 1'
#
loop_
_entity.id
_entity.type
_entity.pdbx_description
1 polymer ?
#
loop_
_entity_poly.entity_id
_entity_poly.type
_entity_poly.pdbx_seq_one_letter_code
_entity_poly.pdbx_strand_id
1 'polypeptide(L)' 'MLQKFFTSADVPEYFQGALTKTMLSRQELLTKMQMDTYIEVIYGKKPAAEFDSFVAKWRSSGGDNIIQEVNEWYETVKP' A
#
# COMPACT_ATOMS: atom_id res chain seq x y z
N MET A 1 -28.96 3.63 10.21
CA MET A 1 -27.74 2.80 10.15
C MET A 1 -26.58 3.74 9.90
N LEU A 2 -25.64 3.88 10.84
CA LEU A 2 -24.44 4.71 10.65
C LEU A 2 -23.29 3.77 10.32
N GLN A 3 -22.76 3.87 9.11
CA GLN A 3 -21.56 3.18 8.69
C GLN A 3 -20.41 3.71 9.55
N LYS A 4 -19.87 2.90 10.47
CA LYS A 4 -18.64 3.26 11.18
C LYS A 4 -17.51 3.32 10.14
N PHE A 5 -17.00 4.51 9.88
CA PHE A 5 -15.76 4.70 9.16
C PHE A 5 -14.61 4.31 10.10
N PHE A 6 -13.74 3.40 9.67
CA PHE A 6 -12.52 3.09 10.40
C PHE A 6 -11.67 4.36 10.50
N THR A 7 -11.28 4.71 11.71
CA THR A 7 -10.33 5.80 11.99
C THR A 7 -8.91 5.24 12.13
N SER A 8 -7.89 6.09 12.12
CA SER A 8 -6.51 5.66 12.42
C SER A 8 -6.35 5.11 13.85
N ALA A 9 -7.32 5.34 14.74
CA ALA A 9 -7.37 4.69 16.05
C ALA A 9 -7.81 3.22 15.97
N ASP A 10 -8.54 2.84 14.92
CA ASP A 10 -9.01 1.46 14.70
C ASP A 10 -7.99 0.60 13.92
N VAL A 11 -7.13 1.24 13.13
CA VAL A 11 -6.02 0.61 12.39
C VAL A 11 -4.74 1.42 12.65
N PRO A 12 -4.01 1.12 13.73
CA PRO A 12 -2.81 1.87 14.06
C PRO A 12 -1.73 1.64 13.00
N GLU A 13 -1.06 2.72 12.61
CA GLU A 13 0.16 2.66 11.81
C GLU A 13 1.31 2.18 12.69
N TYR A 14 1.88 1.03 12.35
CA TYR A 14 2.98 0.43 13.10
C TYR A 14 4.34 0.87 12.58
N PHE A 15 4.44 1.29 11.33
CA PHE A 15 5.68 1.85 10.79
C PHE A 15 5.84 3.30 11.26
N GLN A 16 6.74 3.51 12.23
CA GLN A 16 7.03 4.82 12.83
C GLN A 16 8.45 5.31 12.49
N GLY A 17 9.13 4.63 11.57
CA GLY A 17 10.45 5.00 11.07
C GLY A 17 10.42 6.18 10.09
N ALA A 18 11.61 6.69 9.76
CA ALA A 18 11.74 7.59 8.61
C ALA A 18 11.35 6.85 7.31
N LEU A 19 10.90 7.60 6.30
CA LEU A 19 10.60 7.03 4.98
C LEU A 19 11.79 6.20 4.46
N THR A 20 11.50 5.00 3.97
CA THR A 20 12.52 4.13 3.40
C THR A 20 13.03 4.68 2.07
N LYS A 21 14.17 4.15 1.59
CA LYS A 21 14.76 4.56 0.30
C LYS A 21 13.80 4.35 -0.86
N THR A 22 13.09 3.21 -0.89
CA THR A 22 12.15 2.94 -1.97
C THR A 22 10.88 3.78 -1.83
N MET A 23 10.38 4.02 -0.61
CA MET A 23 9.27 4.96 -0.40
C MET A 23 9.60 6.35 -0.99
N LEU A 24 10.76 6.92 -0.66
CA LEU A 24 11.17 8.23 -1.17
C LEU A 24 11.20 8.33 -2.70
N SER A 25 11.51 7.24 -3.40
CA SER A 25 11.69 7.23 -4.85
C SER A 25 10.49 6.70 -5.65
N ARG A 26 9.61 5.91 -5.04
CA ARG A 26 8.54 5.18 -5.75
C ARG A 26 7.15 5.35 -5.15
N GLN A 27 6.99 5.95 -3.96
CA GLN A 27 5.68 5.99 -3.29
C GLN A 27 4.58 6.64 -4.14
N GLU A 28 4.86 7.77 -4.81
CA GLU A 28 3.88 8.46 -5.66
C GLU A 28 3.38 7.57 -6.80
N LEU A 29 4.29 6.89 -7.50
CA LEU A 29 3.97 5.95 -8.58
C LEU A 29 3.07 4.81 -8.08
N LEU A 30 3.45 4.21 -6.95
CA LEU A 30 2.75 3.09 -6.34
C LEU A 30 1.34 3.49 -5.88
N THR A 31 1.21 4.64 -5.22
CA THR A 31 -0.08 5.20 -4.79
C THR A 31 -0.97 5.52 -5.99
N LYS A 32 -0.42 6.12 -7.06
CA LYS A 32 -1.17 6.39 -8.28
C LYS A 32 -1.70 5.11 -8.92
N MET A 33 -0.86 4.08 -9.06
CA MET A 33 -1.25 2.80 -9.64
C MET A 33 -2.40 2.14 -8.86
N GLN A 34 -2.34 2.21 -7.53
CA GLN A 34 -3.38 1.71 -6.65
C GLN A 34 -4.69 2.48 -6.84
N MET A 35 -4.65 3.81 -6.80
CA MET A 35 -5.84 4.65 -6.93
C MET A 35 -6.51 4.51 -8.31
N ASP A 36 -5.73 4.51 -9.38
CA ASP A 36 -6.24 4.34 -10.74
C ASP A 36 -6.96 2.98 -10.87
N THR A 37 -6.35 1.90 -10.36
CA THR A 37 -6.97 0.56 -10.39
C THR A 37 -8.27 0.53 -9.59
N TYR A 38 -8.27 1.09 -8.38
CA TYR A 38 -9.45 1.07 -7.51
C TYR A 38 -10.62 1.85 -8.14
N ILE A 39 -10.32 3.02 -8.69
CA ILE A 39 -11.29 3.84 -9.42
C ILE A 39 -11.86 3.06 -10.61
N GLU A 40 -11.01 2.45 -11.44
CA GLU A 40 -11.46 1.68 -12.61
C GLU A 40 -12.35 0.50 -12.23
N VAL A 41 -12.05 -0.21 -11.14
CA VAL A 41 -12.89 -1.31 -10.65
C VAL A 41 -14.22 -0.80 -10.09
N ILE A 42 -14.20 0.24 -9.24
CA ILE A 42 -15.41 0.80 -8.62
C ILE A 42 -16.39 1.34 -9.68
N TYR A 43 -15.88 2.01 -10.71
CA TYR A 43 -16.70 2.51 -11.81
C TYR A 43 -17.05 1.45 -12.86
N GLY A 44 -16.65 0.19 -12.66
CA GLY A 44 -16.95 -0.91 -13.58
C GLY A 44 -16.23 -0.83 -14.93
N LYS A 45 -15.16 -0.04 -15.04
CA LYS A 45 -14.29 0.00 -16.22
C LYS A 45 -13.41 -1.24 -16.35
N LYS A 46 -13.11 -1.88 -15.21
CA LYS A 46 -12.39 -3.16 -15.13
C LYS A 46 -13.09 -4.11 -14.15
N PRO A 47 -13.00 -5.44 -14.37
CA PRO A 47 -13.53 -6.42 -13.43
C PRO A 47 -12.69 -6.46 -12.15
N ALA A 48 -13.30 -6.88 -11.03
CA ALA A 48 -12.59 -7.05 -9.75
C ALA A 48 -11.41 -8.04 -9.84
N ALA A 49 -11.45 -9.00 -10.77
CA ALA A 49 -10.36 -9.92 -11.05
C ALA A 49 -9.05 -9.24 -11.52
N GLU A 50 -9.11 -7.97 -11.94
CA GLU A 50 -7.91 -7.17 -12.26
C GLU A 50 -7.00 -6.95 -11.03
N PHE A 51 -7.56 -7.05 -9.82
CA PHE A 51 -6.83 -6.77 -8.58
C PHE A 51 -5.55 -7.60 -8.45
N ASP A 52 -5.55 -8.89 -8.82
CA ASP A 52 -4.38 -9.75 -8.73
C ASP A 52 -3.25 -9.27 -9.65
N SER A 53 -3.59 -8.86 -10.88
CA SER A 53 -2.65 -8.28 -11.85
C SER A 53 -2.08 -6.95 -11.33
N PHE A 54 -2.92 -6.12 -10.73
CA PHE A 54 -2.49 -4.89 -10.07
C PHE A 54 -1.49 -5.18 -8.95
N VAL A 55 -1.79 -6.12 -8.05
CA VAL A 55 -0.91 -6.48 -6.93
C VAL A 55 0.44 -6.94 -7.46
N ALA A 56 0.46 -7.83 -8.45
CA ALA A 56 1.70 -8.31 -9.06
C ALA A 56 2.56 -7.15 -9.61
N LYS A 57 1.93 -6.19 -10.31
CA LYS A 57 2.60 -5.02 -10.87
C LYS A 57 3.08 -4.05 -9.79
N TRP A 58 2.27 -3.82 -8.76
CA TRP A 58 2.62 -2.95 -7.63
C TRP A 58 3.86 -3.50 -6.90
N ARG A 59 3.85 -4.81 -6.61
CA ARG A 59 4.97 -5.53 -6.00
C ARG A 59 6.25 -5.37 -6.81
N SER A 60 6.20 -5.65 -8.11
CA SER A 60 7.37 -5.55 -8.99
C SER A 60 7.85 -4.11 -9.23
N SER A 61 6.99 -3.10 -8.99
CA SER A 61 7.31 -1.68 -9.21
C SER A 61 7.97 -1.02 -7.99
N GLY A 62 8.29 -1.79 -6.95
CA GLY A 62 8.96 -1.32 -5.74
C GLY A 62 8.22 -1.65 -4.44
N GLY A 63 7.00 -2.21 -4.54
CA GLY A 63 6.24 -2.65 -3.38
C GLY A 63 6.98 -3.69 -2.54
N ASP A 64 7.65 -4.65 -3.18
CA ASP A 64 8.39 -5.71 -2.47
C ASP A 64 9.61 -5.16 -1.73
N ASN A 65 10.27 -4.17 -2.31
CA ASN A 65 11.39 -3.50 -1.66
C ASN A 65 10.90 -2.70 -0.44
N ILE A 66 9.76 -2.00 -0.54
CA ILE A 66 9.18 -1.30 0.62
C ILE A 66 8.83 -2.29 1.73
N ILE A 67 8.20 -3.42 1.40
CA ILE A 67 7.88 -4.48 2.38
C ILE A 67 9.16 -4.97 3.07
N GLN A 68 10.21 -5.25 2.30
CA GLN A 68 11.49 -5.68 2.85
C GLN A 68 12.11 -4.60 3.77
N GLU A 69 12.21 -3.35 3.30
CA GLU A 69 12.79 -2.24 4.07
C GLU A 69 12.02 -1.98 5.38
N VAL A 70 10.70 -2.08 5.36
CA VAL A 70 9.85 -1.94 6.57
C VAL A 70 10.06 -3.11 7.53
N ASN A 71 10.16 -4.35 7.02
CA ASN A 71 10.46 -5.51 7.85
C ASN A 71 11.85 -5.39 8.49
N GLU A 72 12.85 -4.97 7.72
CA GLU A 72 14.20 -4.71 8.23
C GLU A 72 14.20 -3.65 9.33
N TRP A 73 13.46 -2.55 9.15
CA TRP A 73 13.25 -1.56 10.20
C TRP A 73 12.58 -2.19 11.43
N TYR A 74 11.54 -2.99 11.25
CA TYR A 74 10.80 -3.61 12.36
C TYR A 74 11.70 -4.50 13.21
N GLU A 75 12.62 -5.25 12.57
CA GLU A 75 13.63 -6.06 13.27
C GLU A 75 14.55 -5.24 14.18
N THR A 76 14.73 -3.94 13.92
CA THR A 76 15.54 -3.05 14.77
C THR A 76 14.79 -2.48 15.98
N VAL A 77 13.46 -2.51 15.97
CA VAL A 77 12.61 -1.88 17.00
C VAL A 77 11.72 -2.87 17.75
N LYS A 78 11.61 -4.12 17.29
CA LYS A 78 10.83 -5.14 17.97
C LYS A 78 11.43 -5.43 19.38
N PRO A 79 10.59 -5.70 20.39
CA PRO A 79 11.04 -5.98 21.77
C PRO A 79 11.92 -7.23 21.91
#